data_AF-C0PL02-F1
#
_entry.id   AF-C0PL02-F1
#
_cell.length_a   1.000
_cell.length_b   1.000
_cell.length_c   1.000
_cell.angle_alpha   90.00
_cell.angle_beta   90.00
_cell.angle_gamma   90.00
#
_symmetry.space_group_name_H-M   'P 1'
#
loop_
_entity.id
_entity.type
_entity.pdbx_description
1 polymer ?
#
loop_
_entity_poly.entity_id
_entity_poly.type
_entity_poly.pdbx_seq_one_letter_code
_entity_poly.pdbx_strand_id
1 'polypeptide(L)'
;MKGKVSGTLDAHLQTCLLVRYPVPQRSETRGRSEELLGRWLRARRAPRDSVVVATKVAGPSGQMTWIRGGPTSLDSQNIAEAIDGCLRRLGVDYIDLYQIHWPDRYVPMFGETEYDPNCQYTSVPMEEQLEALGRAIDAGKVHWP
;
A
#
# COMPACT_ATOMS: atom_id res chain seq x y z
N MET A 1 40.64 6.48 -27.65
CA MET A 1 39.29 7.02 -27.41
C MET A 1 38.41 5.88 -26.93
N LYS A 2 38.10 5.81 -25.62
CA LYS A 2 37.19 4.81 -25.05
C LYS A 2 35.82 5.47 -24.89
N GLY A 3 34.84 5.03 -25.69
CA GLY A 3 33.45 5.46 -25.56
C GLY A 3 32.86 4.89 -24.27
N LYS A 4 32.44 5.77 -23.35
CA LYS A 4 31.52 5.41 -22.27
C LYS A 4 30.14 5.23 -22.89
N VAL A 5 29.63 4.00 -22.88
CA VAL A 5 28.19 3.76 -23.03
C VAL A 5 27.55 4.27 -21.73
N SER A 6 26.89 5.43 -21.83
CA SER A 6 26.03 5.95 -20.78
C SER A 6 24.83 5.01 -20.64
N GLY A 7 24.83 4.19 -19.60
CA GLY A 7 23.69 3.35 -19.25
C GLY A 7 22.55 4.25 -18.77
N THR A 8 21.56 4.45 -19.64
CA THR A 8 20.23 4.91 -19.24
C THR A 8 19.69 3.85 -18.29
N LEU A 9 19.60 4.18 -17.00
CA LEU A 9 18.88 3.35 -16.04
C LEU A 9 17.40 3.52 -16.38
N ASP A 10 16.85 2.55 -17.11
CA ASP A 10 15.41 2.41 -17.31
C ASP A 10 14.75 2.36 -15.92
N ALA A 11 13.79 3.26 -15.68
CA ALA A 11 13.02 3.27 -14.46
C ALA A 11 12.24 1.94 -14.35
N HIS A 12 12.78 1.01 -13.57
CA HIS A 12 12.10 -0.26 -13.31
C HIS A 12 10.92 0.02 -12.39
N LEU A 13 9.70 -0.03 -12.95
CA LEU A 13 8.47 -0.09 -12.18
C LEU A 13 8.47 -1.39 -11.37
N GLN A 14 8.88 -1.33 -10.11
CA GLN A 14 8.75 -2.45 -9.17
C GLN A 14 7.48 -2.26 -8.35
N THR A 15 6.34 -2.60 -8.96
CA THR A 15 5.03 -2.68 -8.29
C THR A 15 5.10 -3.71 -7.17
N CYS A 16 5.26 -3.27 -5.93
CA CYS A 16 5.35 -4.18 -4.79
C CYS A 16 4.08 -4.13 -3.95
N LEU A 17 3.40 -5.26 -3.84
CA LEU A 17 2.16 -5.44 -3.09
C LEU A 17 2.56 -5.77 -1.63
N LEU A 18 2.24 -4.95 -0.62
CA LEU A 18 3.16 -4.92 0.54
C LEU A 18 2.59 -4.90 1.97
N VAL A 19 1.37 -4.41 2.26
CA VAL A 19 0.89 -4.36 3.67
C VAL A 19 0.53 -5.72 4.29
N ARG A 20 0.16 -6.71 3.46
CA ARG A 20 -0.26 -8.06 3.90
C ARG A 20 0.79 -9.16 3.68
N TYR A 21 1.88 -8.85 3.00
CA TYR A 21 2.80 -9.88 2.52
C TYR A 21 3.84 -10.26 3.57
N PRO A 22 4.32 -11.52 3.53
CA PRO A 22 4.09 -12.55 2.50
C PRO A 22 2.73 -13.28 2.62
N VAL A 23 2.33 -13.97 1.54
CA VAL A 23 1.18 -14.90 1.50
C VAL A 23 1.74 -16.34 1.55
N PRO A 24 1.13 -17.30 2.29
CA PRO A 24 -0.08 -17.18 3.13
C PRO A 24 0.08 -16.17 4.28
N GLN A 25 -1.01 -15.46 4.59
CA GLN A 25 -1.00 -14.33 5.53
C GLN A 25 -0.99 -14.82 6.97
N ARG A 26 -0.11 -14.24 7.80
CA ARG A 26 -0.02 -14.52 9.23
C ARG A 26 0.30 -13.24 10.00
N SER A 27 -0.08 -13.19 11.28
CA SER A 27 0.24 -12.09 12.18
C SER A 27 1.74 -11.84 12.28
N GLU A 28 2.54 -12.90 12.36
CA GLU A 28 3.98 -12.85 12.62
C GLU A 28 4.79 -12.35 11.41
N THR A 29 4.25 -12.50 10.20
CA THR A 29 4.97 -12.19 8.96
C THR A 29 4.45 -10.95 8.24
N ARG A 30 3.34 -10.36 8.71
CA ARG A 30 2.71 -9.18 8.10
C ARG A 30 3.69 -8.01 7.95
N GLY A 31 3.87 -7.55 6.71
CA GLY A 31 4.71 -6.39 6.40
C GLY A 31 6.19 -6.73 6.27
N ARG A 32 6.59 -8.00 6.43
CA ARG A 32 7.99 -8.43 6.27
C ARG A 32 8.50 -8.21 4.85
N SER A 33 7.62 -8.22 3.85
CA SER A 33 7.99 -7.86 2.48
C SER A 33 8.39 -6.37 2.36
N GLU A 34 7.75 -5.45 3.08
CA GLU A 34 8.13 -4.03 3.11
C GLU A 34 9.51 -3.86 3.74
N GLU A 35 9.75 -4.57 4.84
CA GLU A 35 11.05 -4.55 5.51
C GLU A 35 12.17 -5.11 4.62
N LEU A 36 11.90 -6.20 3.90
CA LEU A 36 12.86 -6.81 2.97
C LEU A 36 13.16 -5.87 1.80
N LEU A 37 12.14 -5.26 1.21
CA LEU A 37 12.32 -4.27 0.14
C LEU A 37 13.10 -3.06 0.64
N GLY A 38 12.74 -2.53 1.80
CA GLY A 38 13.45 -1.42 2.43
C GLY A 38 14.93 -1.73 2.67
N ARG A 39 15.24 -2.92 3.20
CA ARG A 39 16.61 -3.39 3.38
C ARG A 39 17.36 -3.46 2.04
N TRP A 40 16.71 -3.97 1.00
CA TRP A 40 17.29 -4.09 -0.33
C TRP A 40 17.58 -2.72 -0.96
N LEU A 41 16.65 -1.76 -0.87
CA LEU A 41 16.82 -0.40 -1.40
C LEU A 41 18.05 0.27 -0.78
N ARG A 42 18.18 0.19 0.56
CA ARG A 42 19.33 0.72 1.29
C ARG A 42 20.63 0.00 0.93
N ALA A 43 20.60 -1.33 0.84
CA ALA A 43 21.78 -2.13 0.49
C ALA A 43 22.31 -1.80 -0.92
N ARG A 44 21.42 -1.51 -1.87
CA ARG A 44 21.80 -1.13 -3.23
C ARG A 44 22.20 0.34 -3.39
N ARG A 45 21.93 1.18 -2.38
CA ARG A 45 22.06 2.64 -2.49
C ARG A 45 21.36 3.17 -3.75
N ALA A 46 20.22 2.56 -4.09
CA ALA A 46 19.46 2.95 -5.26
C ALA A 46 18.97 4.39 -5.04
N PRO A 47 19.21 5.31 -6.00
CA PRO A 47 18.59 6.63 -5.97
C PRO A 47 17.07 6.48 -5.84
N ARG A 48 16.46 7.20 -4.89
CA ARG A 48 15.04 7.02 -4.58
C ARG A 48 14.15 7.33 -5.79
N ASP A 49 14.56 8.28 -6.63
CA ASP A 49 13.93 8.69 -7.88
C ASP A 49 14.11 7.69 -9.04
N SER A 50 15.04 6.74 -8.93
CA SER A 50 15.23 5.68 -9.94
C SER A 50 14.31 4.47 -9.78
N VAL A 51 13.52 4.42 -8.71
CA VAL A 51 12.64 3.30 -8.38
C VAL A 51 11.25 3.82 -8.05
N VAL A 52 10.23 3.22 -8.66
CA VAL A 52 8.83 3.46 -8.28
C VAL A 52 8.43 2.46 -7.21
N VAL A 53 8.10 2.95 -6.02
CA VAL A 53 7.58 2.16 -4.90
C VAL A 53 6.07 2.29 -4.86
N ALA A 54 5.39 1.18 -5.15
CA ALA A 54 3.96 1.06 -4.91
C ALA A 54 3.70 0.32 -3.58
N THR A 55 2.61 0.63 -2.89
CA THR A 55 2.03 -0.22 -1.84
C THR A 55 0.52 0.05 -1.74
N LYS A 56 -0.15 -0.50 -0.72
CA LYS A 56 -1.60 -0.42 -0.61
C LYS A 56 -2.16 -0.61 0.79
N VAL A 57 -3.27 0.06 1.06
CA VAL A 57 -4.07 -0.14 2.27
C VAL A 57 -5.07 -1.27 2.09
N ALA A 58 -5.16 -2.15 3.08
CA ALA A 58 -6.21 -3.17 3.18
C ALA A 58 -7.50 -2.53 3.69
N GLY A 59 -8.62 -2.78 3.00
CA GLY A 59 -9.95 -2.46 3.50
C GLY A 59 -10.36 -3.35 4.68
N PRO A 60 -11.61 -3.20 5.15
CA PRO A 60 -12.13 -3.97 6.27
C PRO A 60 -12.03 -5.47 6.03
N SER A 61 -11.72 -6.22 7.08
CA SER A 61 -11.73 -7.68 7.02
C SER A 61 -11.96 -8.27 8.40
N GLY A 62 -13.08 -8.97 8.56
CA GLY A 62 -13.40 -9.69 9.80
C GLY A 62 -12.43 -10.82 10.14
N GLN A 63 -11.63 -11.28 9.17
CA GLN A 63 -10.64 -12.35 9.37
C GLN A 63 -9.25 -11.82 9.73
N MET A 64 -8.95 -10.55 9.49
CA MET A 64 -7.60 -9.99 9.62
C MET A 64 -7.45 -9.07 10.85
N THR A 65 -7.89 -9.55 12.01
CA THR A 65 -7.92 -8.79 13.29
C THR A 65 -6.54 -8.33 13.78
N TRP A 66 -5.45 -8.86 13.23
CA TRP A 66 -4.07 -8.50 13.58
C TRP A 66 -3.47 -7.35 12.73
N ILE A 67 -4.17 -6.87 11.70
CA ILE A 67 -3.74 -5.71 10.92
C ILE A 67 -4.27 -4.45 11.61
N ARG A 68 -3.40 -3.62 12.19
CA ARG A 68 -3.82 -2.37 12.88
C ARG A 68 -4.96 -2.57 13.91
N GLY A 69 -4.97 -3.71 14.59
CA GLY A 69 -6.04 -4.06 15.55
C GLY A 69 -7.36 -4.54 14.93
N GLY A 70 -7.37 -4.83 13.62
CA GLY A 70 -8.55 -5.24 12.88
C GLY A 70 -9.22 -4.02 12.26
N PRO A 71 -8.80 -3.60 11.05
CA PRO A 71 -9.32 -2.38 10.47
C PRO A 71 -10.81 -2.60 10.20
N THR A 72 -11.64 -1.79 10.81
CA THR A 72 -13.09 -1.84 10.63
C THR A 72 -13.53 -1.06 9.40
N SER A 73 -12.66 -0.17 8.91
CA SER A 73 -12.95 0.86 7.91
C SER A 73 -11.67 1.35 7.20
N LEU A 74 -11.85 1.96 6.03
CA LEU A 74 -10.93 2.83 5.29
C LEU A 74 -11.22 4.29 5.63
N ASP A 75 -11.43 4.60 6.89
CA ASP A 75 -11.55 5.99 7.34
C ASP A 75 -10.20 6.71 7.24
N SER A 76 -10.28 8.02 7.43
CA SER A 76 -9.14 8.93 7.39
C SER A 76 -7.98 8.52 8.31
N GLN A 77 -8.29 7.99 9.50
CA GLN A 77 -7.28 7.60 10.49
C GLN A 77 -6.59 6.30 10.07
N ASN A 78 -7.36 5.29 9.67
CA ASN A 78 -6.87 3.99 9.23
C ASN A 78 -5.96 4.11 8.00
N ILE A 79 -6.31 4.98 7.05
CA ILE A 79 -5.48 5.26 5.87
C ILE A 79 -4.16 5.92 6.29
N ALA A 80 -4.21 6.96 7.14
CA ALA A 80 -3.02 7.66 7.60
C ALA A 80 -2.06 6.73 8.37
N GLU A 81 -2.59 5.95 9.32
CA GLU A 81 -1.80 4.98 10.09
C GLU A 81 -1.19 3.90 9.21
N ALA A 82 -1.91 3.45 8.18
CA ALA A 82 -1.40 2.48 7.22
C ALA A 82 -0.23 3.05 6.41
N ILE A 83 -0.34 4.27 5.89
CA ILE A 83 0.73 4.97 5.16
C ILE A 83 1.97 5.12 6.05
N ASP A 84 1.81 5.64 7.27
CA ASP A 84 2.92 5.85 8.20
C ASP A 84 3.61 4.54 8.59
N GLY A 85 2.82 3.48 8.74
CA GLY A 85 3.33 2.14 8.94
C GLY A 85 4.16 1.64 7.75
N CYS A 86 3.69 1.86 6.52
CA CYS A 86 4.39 1.49 5.29
C CYS A 86 5.72 2.24 5.15
N LEU A 87 5.70 3.57 5.27
CA LEU A 87 6.90 4.41 5.20
C LEU A 87 7.95 3.97 6.22
N ARG A 88 7.54 3.68 7.46
CA ARG A 88 8.43 3.19 8.51
C ARG A 88 9.06 1.83 8.17
N ARG A 89 8.29 0.86 7.68
CA ARG A 89 8.80 -0.48 7.35
C ARG A 89 9.71 -0.47 6.12
N LEU A 90 9.36 0.31 5.11
CA LEU A 90 10.18 0.54 3.93
C LEU A 90 11.44 1.35 4.28
N GLY A 91 11.35 2.27 5.22
CA GLY A 91 12.40 3.25 5.52
C GLY A 91 12.65 4.16 4.33
N VAL A 92 11.57 4.72 3.79
CA VAL A 92 11.54 5.73 2.70
C VAL A 92 10.66 6.89 3.13
N ASP A 93 10.88 8.06 2.54
CA ASP A 93 10.16 9.28 2.93
C ASP A 93 8.81 9.46 2.21
N TYR A 94 8.65 8.83 1.03
CA TYR A 94 7.44 8.88 0.24
C TYR A 94 7.17 7.57 -0.50
N ILE A 95 5.91 7.36 -0.88
CA ILE A 95 5.42 6.27 -1.74
C ILE A 95 5.01 6.88 -3.08
N ASP A 96 5.35 6.24 -4.20
CA ASP A 96 4.96 6.74 -5.51
C ASP A 96 3.49 6.46 -5.79
N LEU A 97 3.06 5.21 -5.63
CA LEU A 97 1.68 4.76 -5.89
C LEU A 97 1.07 4.10 -4.66
N TYR A 98 -0.04 4.64 -4.15
CA TYR A 98 -0.72 4.11 -2.96
C TYR A 98 -2.16 3.71 -3.25
N GLN A 99 -2.42 2.40 -3.35
CA GLN A 99 -3.73 1.90 -3.77
C GLN A 99 -4.62 1.47 -2.60
N ILE A 100 -5.93 1.50 -2.82
CA ILE A 100 -6.89 0.74 -2.02
C ILE A 100 -6.90 -0.70 -2.52
N HIS A 101 -6.56 -1.66 -1.66
CA HIS A 101 -6.42 -3.07 -2.04
C HIS A 101 -7.77 -3.73 -2.31
N TRP A 102 -8.80 -3.36 -1.56
CA TRP A 102 -10.20 -3.70 -1.79
C TRP A 102 -11.09 -2.66 -1.12
N PRO A 103 -12.32 -2.44 -1.63
CA PRO A 103 -13.17 -1.35 -1.17
C PRO A 103 -13.59 -1.51 0.28
N ASP A 104 -13.97 -0.38 0.89
CA ASP A 104 -14.62 -0.36 2.19
C ASP A 104 -16.00 -1.02 2.15
N ARG A 105 -16.80 -0.65 1.14
CA ARG A 105 -18.15 -1.17 0.93
C ARG A 105 -18.16 -2.63 0.49
N TYR A 106 -19.25 -3.31 0.82
CA TYR A 106 -19.52 -4.65 0.31
C TYR A 106 -19.54 -4.65 -1.24
N VAL A 107 -18.72 -5.52 -1.81
CA VAL A 107 -18.81 -6.01 -3.18
C VAL A 107 -18.44 -7.50 -3.18
N PRO A 108 -18.94 -8.31 -4.12
CA PRO A 108 -18.48 -9.67 -4.34
C PRO A 108 -16.98 -9.66 -4.62
N MET A 109 -16.22 -10.46 -3.86
CA MET A 109 -14.77 -10.54 -4.00
C MET A 109 -14.28 -11.97 -3.84
N PHE A 110 -13.02 -12.20 -4.24
CA PHE A 110 -12.27 -13.42 -3.92
C PHE A 110 -12.95 -14.74 -4.36
N GLY A 111 -13.69 -14.71 -5.47
CA GLY A 111 -14.35 -15.88 -6.06
C GLY A 111 -15.87 -15.77 -6.09
N GLU A 112 -16.45 -14.83 -5.35
CA GLU A 112 -17.86 -14.48 -5.46
C GLU A 112 -18.11 -13.66 -6.75
N THR A 113 -19.26 -13.90 -7.38
CA THR A 113 -19.61 -13.27 -8.68
C THR A 113 -20.94 -12.51 -8.65
N GLU A 114 -21.80 -12.78 -7.67
CA GLU A 114 -23.14 -12.18 -7.55
C GLU A 114 -23.21 -11.21 -6.39
N TYR A 115 -23.81 -10.04 -6.64
CA TYR A 115 -24.03 -9.02 -5.62
C TYR A 115 -25.26 -9.35 -4.79
N ASP A 116 -25.11 -9.53 -3.48
CA ASP A 116 -26.24 -9.66 -2.54
C ASP A 116 -26.48 -8.35 -1.77
N PRO A 117 -27.58 -7.62 -2.03
CA PRO A 117 -27.93 -6.41 -1.28
C PRO A 117 -28.08 -6.64 0.23
N ASN A 118 -28.37 -7.87 0.68
CA ASN A 118 -28.52 -8.19 2.10
C ASN A 118 -27.17 -8.28 2.84
N CYS A 119 -26.06 -8.38 2.11
CA CYS A 119 -24.71 -8.36 2.67
C CYS A 119 -24.14 -6.95 2.83
N GLN A 120 -24.90 -5.91 2.46
CA GLN A 120 -24.49 -4.52 2.67
C GLN A 120 -24.31 -4.22 4.16
N TYR A 121 -23.30 -3.40 4.45
CA TYR A 121 -23.04 -2.83 5.76
C TYR A 121 -22.67 -1.35 5.61
N THR A 122 -22.75 -0.60 6.70
CA THR A 122 -22.34 0.80 6.73
C THR A 122 -20.85 0.89 6.41
N SER A 123 -20.53 1.58 5.32
CA SER A 123 -19.18 1.77 4.82
C SER A 123 -18.77 3.24 4.85
N VAL A 124 -17.47 3.49 4.93
CA VAL A 124 -16.91 4.83 4.72
C VAL A 124 -17.17 5.28 3.27
N PRO A 125 -17.72 6.49 3.05
CA PRO A 125 -17.92 7.03 1.71
C PRO A 125 -16.61 7.11 0.90
N MET A 126 -16.70 7.01 -0.42
CA MET A 126 -15.51 7.10 -1.28
C MET A 126 -14.88 8.49 -1.20
N GLU A 127 -15.67 9.52 -0.97
CA GLU A 127 -15.26 10.90 -0.82
C GLU A 127 -14.30 11.05 0.37
N GLU A 128 -14.63 10.49 1.53
CA GLU A 128 -13.75 10.54 2.70
C GLU A 128 -12.43 9.78 2.46
N GLN A 129 -12.51 8.61 1.80
CA GLN A 129 -11.33 7.83 1.43
C GLN A 129 -10.40 8.65 0.51
N LEU A 130 -10.97 9.32 -0.50
CA LEU A 130 -10.24 10.16 -1.43
C LEU A 130 -9.66 11.42 -0.76
N GLU A 131 -10.39 12.05 0.16
CA GLU A 131 -9.89 13.17 0.94
C GLU A 131 -8.69 12.76 1.81
N ALA A 132 -8.73 11.56 2.41
CA ALA A 132 -7.62 11.04 3.19
C ALA A 132 -6.37 10.79 2.33
N LEU A 133 -6.55 10.24 1.12
CA LEU A 133 -5.47 10.09 0.15
C LEU A 133 -4.94 11.44 -0.34
N GLY A 134 -5.82 12.41 -0.59
CA GLY A 134 -5.47 13.80 -0.94
C GLY A 134 -4.60 14.45 0.13
N ARG A 135 -4.97 14.33 1.41
CA ARG A 135 -4.13 14.82 2.53
C ARG A 135 -2.75 14.16 2.57
N ALA A 136 -2.64 12.89 2.19
CA ALA A 136 -1.34 12.21 2.10
C ALA A 136 -0.48 12.72 0.94
N ILE A 137 -1.10 13.13 -0.16
CA ILE A 137 -0.44 13.80 -1.30
C ILE A 137 0.05 15.19 -0.88
N ASP A 138 -0.82 15.99 -0.27
CA ASP A 138 -0.47 17.33 0.22
C ASP A 138 0.67 17.29 1.24
N ALA A 139 0.72 16.23 2.06
CA ALA A 139 1.80 16.00 3.01
C ALA A 139 3.11 15.46 2.38
N GLY A 140 3.13 15.20 1.07
CA GLY A 140 4.28 14.63 0.36
C GLY A 140 4.58 13.16 0.68
N LYS A 141 3.65 12.45 1.34
CA LYS A 141 3.82 11.03 1.71
C LYS A 141 3.50 10.10 0.54
N VAL A 142 2.65 10.54 -0.38
CA VAL A 142 2.18 9.79 -1.56
C VAL A 142 2.23 10.71 -2.79
N HIS A 143 2.62 10.22 -3.96
CA HIS A 143 2.56 11.01 -5.21
C HIS A 143 1.29 10.73 -6.02
N TRP A 144 0.91 9.47 -6.16
CA TRP A 144 -0.25 9.02 -6.91
C TRP A 144 -1.13 8.10 -6.04
N PRO A 145 -2.42 8.42 -5.87
CA PRO A 145 -3.39 7.55 -5.19
C PRO A 145 -3.94 6.45 -6.12
#